data_AF-A0AAW5QK77-F1
#
_entry.id   AF-A0AAW5QK77-F1
#
_cell.length_a   1.000
_cell.length_b   1.000
_cell.length_c   1.000
_cell.angle_alpha   90.00
_cell.angle_beta   90.00
_cell.angle_gamma   90.00
#
_symmetry.space_group_name_H-M   'P 1'
#
loop_
_entity.id
_entity.type
_entity.pdbx_description
1 polymer ?
#
loop_
_entity_poly.entity_id
_entity_poly.type
_entity_poly.pdbx_seq_one_letter_code
_entity_poly.pdbx_strand_id
1 'polypeptide(L)'
;MNILRGAAGAAVALAAAGVLGGCATQVEGQAVPAANALDTSTAPSFSLPTTTPSASSSTELSVDVAAGECVALGGTVDDATIDYAVCGSPSSNYKVVDVVDASAMCPGDIDQTYYESFGGIEVGALCLDIDWVVGDCIDLGGEDPQRIDCGEPAVQGEEVTEILLDTSDVNACSTSEGGFVYRERNFVVCTDTI
;
A
#
# COMPACT_ATOMS: atom_id res chain seq x y z
N MET A 1 49.67 12.12 -32.40
CA MET A 1 50.05 13.52 -32.71
C MET A 1 49.61 13.82 -34.13
N ASN A 2 49.03 15.00 -34.35
CA ASN A 2 48.70 15.68 -35.61
C ASN A 2 47.25 15.57 -36.14
N ILE A 3 46.47 16.64 -36.42
CA ILE A 3 46.36 18.06 -36.00
C ILE A 3 44.87 18.44 -36.27
N LEU A 4 44.27 19.25 -35.40
CA LEU A 4 42.97 19.94 -35.54
C LEU A 4 42.86 20.93 -36.72
N ARG A 5 41.60 21.39 -36.96
CA ARG A 5 41.11 22.72 -37.44
C ARG A 5 40.48 22.71 -38.85
N GLY A 6 39.34 23.34 -39.17
CA GLY A 6 38.39 24.26 -38.51
C GLY A 6 37.12 24.38 -39.41
N ALA A 7 35.91 24.64 -38.88
CA ALA A 7 35.25 25.93 -38.56
C ALA A 7 34.41 26.56 -39.70
N ALA A 8 33.14 26.91 -39.40
CA ALA A 8 32.26 28.02 -39.88
C ALA A 8 30.82 27.56 -40.18
N GLY A 9 29.82 27.95 -39.37
CA GLY A 9 28.77 28.94 -39.71
C GLY A 9 27.47 28.23 -40.17
N ALA A 10 26.23 28.61 -39.84
CA ALA A 10 25.63 29.84 -39.37
C ALA A 10 24.29 29.56 -38.64
N ALA A 11 23.86 30.51 -37.81
CA ALA A 11 22.58 30.52 -37.11
C ALA A 11 21.39 30.85 -38.03
N VAL A 12 20.22 30.27 -37.77
CA VAL A 12 18.92 30.90 -38.06
C VAL A 12 17.95 30.57 -36.92
N ALA A 13 17.56 31.61 -36.19
CA ALA A 13 16.44 31.61 -35.27
C ALA A 13 15.14 31.90 -36.04
N LEU A 14 14.06 31.20 -35.72
CA LEU A 14 12.69 31.60 -36.06
C LEU A 14 11.81 31.34 -34.84
N ALA A 15 11.44 32.42 -34.16
CA ALA A 15 10.38 32.47 -33.17
C ALA A 15 9.02 32.44 -33.87
N ALA A 16 8.07 31.67 -33.34
CA ALA A 16 6.66 31.80 -33.65
C ALA A 16 5.86 31.84 -32.34
N ALA A 17 5.20 32.97 -32.12
CA ALA A 17 4.24 33.22 -31.05
C ALA A 17 2.80 32.98 -31.54
N GLY A 18 1.91 32.55 -30.64
CA GLY A 18 0.46 32.42 -30.84
C GLY A 18 -0.06 31.15 -30.17
N VAL A 19 -1.18 31.08 -29.44
CA VAL A 19 -2.36 31.94 -29.34
C VAL A 19 -2.97 31.79 -27.93
N LEU A 20 -3.46 32.90 -27.37
CA LEU A 20 -4.30 32.96 -26.17
C LEU A 20 -5.73 32.51 -26.50
N GLY A 21 -6.35 31.67 -25.66
CA GLY A 21 -7.80 31.46 -25.70
C GLY A 21 -8.28 30.10 -25.19
N GLY A 22 -8.19 29.85 -23.89
CA GLY A 22 -8.91 28.75 -23.23
C GLY A 22 -9.94 29.32 -22.25
N CYS A 23 -11.22 29.15 -22.54
CA CYS A 23 -12.31 29.54 -21.63
C CYS A 23 -12.41 28.50 -20.52
N ALA A 24 -11.93 28.83 -19.32
CA ALA A 24 -12.24 28.07 -18.12
C ALA A 24 -13.58 28.57 -17.56
N THR A 25 -14.65 27.80 -17.70
CA THR A 25 -15.88 28.04 -16.94
C THR A 25 -15.65 27.55 -15.52
N GLN A 26 -15.28 28.47 -14.63
CA GLN A 26 -15.31 28.22 -13.20
C GLN A 26 -16.75 27.92 -12.79
N VAL A 27 -17.04 26.66 -12.50
CA VAL A 27 -18.26 26.26 -11.80
C VAL A 27 -18.00 26.53 -10.33
N GLU A 28 -18.38 27.73 -9.91
CA GLU A 28 -18.42 28.10 -8.50
C GLU A 28 -19.63 27.38 -7.89
N GLY A 29 -19.37 26.25 -7.22
CA GLY A 29 -20.37 25.52 -6.45
C GLY A 29 -20.77 26.34 -5.24
N GLN A 30 -21.84 27.14 -5.38
CA GLN A 30 -22.41 27.88 -4.26
C GLN A 30 -23.20 26.91 -3.36
N ALA A 31 -22.66 26.61 -2.18
CA ALA A 31 -23.39 25.89 -1.14
C ALA A 31 -24.54 26.78 -0.64
N VAL A 32 -25.78 26.36 -0.92
CA VAL A 32 -27.00 27.01 -0.42
C VAL A 32 -27.43 26.28 0.86
N PRO A 33 -27.63 26.95 2.00
CA PRO A 33 -28.25 26.30 3.15
C PRO A 33 -29.73 26.05 2.83
N ALA A 34 -30.14 24.78 2.83
CA ALA A 34 -31.54 24.42 2.71
C ALA A 34 -32.28 24.78 4.01
N ALA A 35 -33.04 25.87 3.97
CA ALA A 35 -34.05 26.16 4.98
C ALA A 35 -35.36 25.43 4.62
N ASN A 36 -35.78 24.55 5.53
CA ASN A 36 -37.07 23.86 5.69
C ASN A 36 -38.10 23.93 4.55
N ALA A 37 -38.39 22.77 3.98
CA ALA A 37 -39.76 22.41 3.59
C ALA A 37 -40.06 20.99 4.08
N LEU A 38 -41.13 20.88 4.86
CA LEU A 38 -41.79 19.64 5.27
C LEU A 38 -42.18 18.84 4.02
N ASP A 39 -41.82 17.56 3.96
CA ASP A 39 -42.75 16.52 3.47
C ASP A 39 -42.30 15.13 3.91
N THR A 40 -43.28 14.37 4.38
CA THR A 40 -43.17 13.01 4.92
C THR A 40 -42.96 12.00 3.80
N SER A 41 -41.86 11.25 3.84
CA SER A 41 -41.77 9.92 3.22
C SER A 41 -40.69 9.09 3.92
N THR A 42 -41.13 8.05 4.64
CA THR A 42 -40.30 7.14 5.41
C THR A 42 -39.56 6.18 4.48
N ALA A 43 -38.27 6.44 4.25
CA ALA A 43 -37.31 5.47 3.73
C ALA A 43 -36.40 5.00 4.89
N PRO A 44 -36.03 3.71 4.99
CA PRO A 44 -35.16 3.25 6.06
C PRO A 44 -33.75 3.81 5.85
N SER A 45 -33.31 4.66 6.77
CA SER A 45 -31.94 5.15 6.83
C SER A 45 -31.03 4.01 7.30
N PHE A 46 -30.30 3.39 6.37
CA PHE A 46 -29.11 2.64 6.73
C PHE A 46 -28.05 3.64 7.18
N SER A 47 -27.86 3.78 8.48
CA SER A 47 -26.68 4.44 9.04
C SER A 47 -25.49 3.53 8.75
N LEU A 48 -24.71 3.85 7.70
CA LEU A 48 -23.36 3.34 7.60
C LEU A 48 -22.59 3.81 8.84
N PRO A 49 -21.92 2.93 9.59
CA PRO A 49 -20.94 3.38 10.56
C PRO A 49 -19.84 4.11 9.79
N THR A 50 -19.68 5.40 10.04
CA THR A 50 -18.45 6.11 9.73
C THR A 50 -17.36 5.54 10.64
N THR A 51 -16.65 4.52 10.15
CA THR A 51 -15.34 4.17 10.72
C THR A 51 -14.45 5.38 10.49
N THR A 52 -14.25 6.13 11.56
CA THR A 52 -13.22 7.16 11.65
C THR A 52 -11.90 6.41 11.61
N PRO A 53 -10.91 6.76 10.77
CA PRO A 53 -9.58 6.21 10.92
C PRO A 53 -9.04 6.72 12.26
N SER A 54 -9.07 5.84 13.26
CA SER A 54 -8.44 6.06 14.54
C SER A 54 -7.03 5.50 14.45
N ALA A 55 -6.12 6.28 13.88
CA ALA A 55 -4.69 6.08 14.04
C ALA A 55 -4.01 7.45 13.86
N SER A 56 -3.96 8.21 14.94
CA SER A 56 -2.92 9.22 15.12
C SER A 56 -2.07 8.75 16.29
N SER A 57 -1.42 7.60 16.10
CA SER A 57 -0.29 7.21 16.92
C SER A 57 0.85 8.12 16.50
N SER A 58 1.21 9.08 17.35
CA SER A 58 2.37 9.95 17.13
C SER A 58 3.65 9.19 17.46
N THR A 59 3.89 8.09 16.75
CA THR A 59 5.13 7.33 16.81
C THR A 59 6.23 8.09 16.09
N GLU A 60 7.45 8.06 16.65
CA GLU A 60 8.60 8.79 16.12
C GLU A 60 9.41 7.88 15.17
N LEU A 61 8.73 7.14 14.30
CA LEU A 61 9.36 6.33 13.27
C LEU A 61 10.04 7.23 12.24
N SER A 62 11.15 6.76 11.67
CA SER A 62 11.86 7.49 10.60
C SER A 62 11.09 7.49 9.27
N VAL A 63 10.20 6.52 9.09
CA VAL A 63 9.29 6.41 7.94
C VAL A 63 7.90 6.98 8.28
N ASP A 64 7.37 7.81 7.38
CA ASP A 64 6.03 8.39 7.48
C ASP A 64 5.05 7.57 6.65
N VAL A 65 4.38 6.61 7.29
CA VAL A 65 3.34 5.75 6.71
C VAL A 65 2.21 5.52 7.70
N ALA A 66 1.00 5.38 7.18
CA ALA A 66 -0.20 5.11 7.94
C ALA A 66 -0.77 3.71 7.69
N ALA A 67 -1.65 3.26 8.58
CA ALA A 67 -2.42 2.04 8.37
C ALA A 67 -3.18 2.08 7.03
N GLY A 68 -3.07 1.00 6.26
CA GLY A 68 -3.63 0.86 4.92
C GLY A 68 -2.65 1.20 3.80
N GLU A 69 -1.55 1.89 4.08
CA GLU A 69 -0.46 2.13 3.12
C GLU A 69 0.49 0.93 3.05
N CYS A 70 1.33 0.90 2.03
CA CYS A 70 2.27 -0.18 1.82
C CYS A 70 3.71 0.32 1.85
N VAL A 71 4.61 -0.62 2.10
CA VAL A 71 6.03 -0.36 2.29
C VAL A 71 6.86 -1.35 1.50
N ALA A 72 8.06 -0.91 1.15
CA ALA A 72 9.16 -1.77 0.76
C ALA A 72 10.03 -1.97 2.01
N LEU A 73 9.85 -3.10 2.70
CA LEU A 73 10.77 -3.54 3.75
C LEU A 73 11.89 -4.37 3.11
N GLY A 74 13.11 -4.21 3.60
CA GLY A 74 14.25 -5.00 3.14
C GLY A 74 15.40 -4.96 4.13
N GLY A 75 16.52 -5.55 3.73
CA GLY A 75 17.73 -5.59 4.54
C GLY A 75 17.75 -6.81 5.45
N THR A 76 18.40 -6.68 6.60
CA THR A 76 18.49 -7.76 7.59
C THR A 76 17.88 -7.31 8.91
N VAL A 77 17.66 -8.24 9.85
CA VAL A 77 17.14 -7.92 11.19
C VAL A 77 17.95 -6.83 11.92
N ASP A 78 19.27 -6.77 11.69
CA ASP A 78 20.16 -5.80 12.33
C ASP A 78 20.38 -4.51 11.49
N ASP A 79 19.95 -4.51 10.22
CA ASP A 79 20.14 -3.41 9.26
C ASP A 79 18.96 -3.40 8.28
N ALA A 80 17.78 -3.11 8.82
CA ALA A 80 16.54 -3.08 8.06
C ALA A 80 16.35 -1.71 7.38
N THR A 81 15.88 -1.74 6.14
CA THR A 81 15.47 -0.55 5.38
C THR A 81 13.98 -0.59 5.16
N ILE A 82 13.30 0.55 5.32
CA ILE A 82 11.87 0.65 5.06
C ILE A 82 11.54 1.98 4.39
N ASP A 83 10.72 1.94 3.35
CA ASP A 83 10.25 3.11 2.63
C ASP A 83 8.80 2.90 2.20
N TYR A 84 8.05 3.99 1.98
CA TYR A 84 6.73 3.92 1.36
C TYR A 84 6.80 3.25 -0.02
N ALA A 85 5.83 2.40 -0.31
CA ALA A 85 5.61 1.81 -1.62
C ALA A 85 4.15 1.91 -2.04
N VAL A 86 3.90 1.97 -3.36
CA VAL A 86 2.54 1.87 -3.88
C VAL A 86 2.07 0.43 -3.71
N CYS A 87 0.95 0.20 -3.02
CA CYS A 87 0.38 -1.14 -2.84
C CYS A 87 0.19 -1.86 -4.19
N GLY A 88 0.53 -3.15 -4.24
CA GLY A 88 0.52 -3.97 -5.46
C GLY A 88 1.63 -3.66 -6.45
N SER A 89 2.52 -2.70 -6.17
CA SER A 89 3.69 -2.48 -7.03
C SER A 89 4.76 -3.56 -6.82
N PRO A 90 5.66 -3.80 -7.81
CA PRO A 90 6.74 -4.77 -7.68
C PRO A 90 7.64 -4.59 -6.45
N SER A 91 7.74 -3.36 -5.92
CA SER A 91 8.54 -3.06 -4.72
C SER A 91 7.77 -3.17 -3.41
N SER A 92 6.45 -3.30 -3.45
CA SER A 92 5.60 -3.38 -2.25
C SER A 92 5.49 -4.83 -1.79
N ASN A 93 6.08 -5.14 -0.64
CA ASN A 93 6.03 -6.48 -0.04
C ASN A 93 5.14 -6.56 1.20
N TYR A 94 4.95 -5.44 1.92
CA TYR A 94 4.05 -5.41 3.07
C TYR A 94 3.07 -4.24 3.02
N LYS A 95 1.91 -4.46 3.64
CA LYS A 95 0.90 -3.46 3.96
C LYS A 95 0.91 -3.20 5.47
N VAL A 96 0.89 -1.92 5.83
CA VAL A 96 0.77 -1.48 7.22
C VAL A 96 -0.65 -1.74 7.69
N VAL A 97 -0.81 -2.60 8.70
CA VAL A 97 -2.13 -2.89 9.29
C VAL A 97 -2.41 -2.04 10.51
N ASP A 98 -1.37 -1.66 11.25
CA ASP A 98 -1.47 -0.71 12.36
C ASP A 98 -0.12 -0.04 12.63
N VAL A 99 -0.17 1.09 13.33
CA VAL A 99 0.99 1.85 13.80
C VAL A 99 0.83 2.03 15.31
N VAL A 100 1.75 1.48 16.09
CA VAL A 100 1.62 1.34 17.55
C VAL A 100 2.87 1.83 18.27
N ASP A 101 2.71 2.23 19.55
CA ASP A 101 3.83 2.76 20.35
C ASP A 101 4.89 1.68 20.69
N ALA A 102 4.50 0.40 20.69
CA ALA A 102 5.39 -0.73 20.95
C ALA A 102 4.97 -1.97 20.16
N SER A 103 5.95 -2.71 19.62
CA SER A 103 5.82 -3.92 18.82
C SER A 103 4.94 -4.98 19.47
N ALA A 104 5.00 -5.09 20.80
CA ALA A 104 4.16 -6.00 21.59
C ALA A 104 2.65 -5.67 21.56
N MET A 105 2.26 -4.52 21.01
CA MET A 105 0.87 -4.11 20.83
C MET A 105 0.29 -4.55 19.46
N CYS A 106 1.13 -5.08 18.56
CA CYS A 106 0.63 -5.61 17.30
C CYS A 106 -0.29 -6.82 17.51
N PRO A 107 -1.29 -7.03 16.62
CA PRO A 107 -2.06 -8.28 16.59
C PRO A 107 -1.14 -9.50 16.50
N GLY A 108 -1.54 -10.63 17.07
CA GLY A 108 -0.68 -11.80 17.17
C GLY A 108 -0.52 -12.60 15.87
N ASP A 109 -1.31 -12.29 14.85
CA ASP A 109 -1.32 -12.96 13.54
C ASP A 109 -0.82 -12.09 12.39
N ILE A 110 -0.08 -11.02 12.67
CA ILE A 110 0.65 -10.27 11.63
C ILE A 110 1.82 -11.08 11.07
N ASP A 111 2.24 -10.74 9.85
CA ASP A 111 3.35 -11.44 9.19
C ASP A 111 4.72 -10.91 9.65
N GLN A 112 4.82 -9.60 9.89
CA GLN A 112 6.08 -8.97 10.31
C GLN A 112 5.87 -7.74 11.19
N THR A 113 6.88 -7.42 11.99
CA THR A 113 6.95 -6.18 12.76
C THR A 113 8.21 -5.43 12.40
N TYR A 114 8.06 -4.16 12.04
CA TYR A 114 9.17 -3.21 11.97
C TYR A 114 9.08 -2.27 13.17
N TYR A 115 10.18 -2.05 13.87
CA TYR A 115 10.20 -1.11 14.99
C TYR A 115 11.53 -0.40 15.07
N GLU A 116 11.50 0.82 15.61
CA GLU A 116 12.69 1.60 15.85
C GLU A 116 12.91 1.80 17.35
N SER A 117 14.17 1.93 17.74
CA SER A 117 14.53 2.19 19.13
C SER A 117 15.52 3.34 19.23
N PHE A 118 15.27 4.24 20.17
CA PHE A 118 16.17 5.32 20.53
C PHE A 118 16.65 5.16 21.97
N GLY A 119 17.96 5.03 22.17
CA GLY A 119 18.53 4.82 23.51
C GLY A 119 18.10 3.50 24.18
N GLY A 120 17.78 2.46 23.39
CA GLY A 120 17.32 1.16 23.88
C GLY A 120 15.85 1.13 24.30
N ILE A 121 15.09 2.17 23.96
CA ILE A 121 13.65 2.27 24.19
C ILE A 121 12.99 2.33 22.82
N GLU A 122 11.96 1.50 22.63
CA GLU A 122 11.17 1.51 21.40
C GLU A 122 10.42 2.84 21.25
N VAL A 123 10.45 3.42 20.06
CA VAL A 123 9.81 4.72 19.75
C VAL A 123 8.60 4.58 18.81
N GLY A 124 8.30 3.36 18.40
CA GLY A 124 7.16 2.98 17.59
C GLY A 124 7.40 1.67 16.85
N ALA A 125 6.30 1.07 16.39
CA ALA A 125 6.30 -0.09 15.53
C ALA A 125 5.21 0.00 14.46
N LEU A 126 5.51 -0.60 13.31
CA LEU A 126 4.57 -0.94 12.27
C LEU A 126 4.21 -2.42 12.39
N CYS A 127 2.92 -2.69 12.44
CA CYS A 127 2.37 -4.02 12.32
C CYS A 127 2.12 -4.28 10.84
N LEU A 128 2.74 -5.31 10.28
CA LEU A 128 2.80 -5.52 8.83
C LEU A 128 2.21 -6.87 8.45
N ASP A 129 1.35 -6.85 7.43
CA ASP A 129 0.98 -8.05 6.67
C ASP A 129 1.64 -8.01 5.32
N ILE A 130 1.83 -9.18 4.71
CA ILE A 130 2.22 -9.25 3.30
C ILE A 130 1.16 -8.51 2.46
N ASP A 131 1.61 -7.72 1.49
CA ASP A 131 0.72 -6.98 0.59
C ASP A 131 0.08 -7.94 -0.42
N TRP A 132 -0.90 -8.73 0.02
CA TRP A 132 -1.57 -9.71 -0.83
C TRP A 132 -2.45 -9.02 -1.89
N VAL A 133 -2.25 -9.39 -3.15
CA VAL A 133 -3.03 -8.89 -4.30
C VAL A 133 -3.50 -10.08 -5.12
N VAL A 134 -4.81 -10.21 -5.33
CA VAL A 134 -5.39 -11.29 -6.13
C VAL A 134 -4.84 -11.25 -7.56
N GLY A 135 -4.32 -12.37 -8.02
CA GLY A 135 -3.70 -12.56 -9.34
C GLY A 135 -2.19 -12.28 -9.37
N ASP A 136 -1.61 -11.78 -8.28
CA ASP A 136 -0.16 -11.60 -8.16
C ASP A 136 0.50 -12.85 -7.56
N CYS A 137 1.81 -12.98 -7.82
CA CYS A 137 2.64 -14.02 -7.25
C CYS A 137 3.75 -13.45 -6.37
N ILE A 138 4.02 -14.15 -5.28
CA ILE A 138 5.02 -13.75 -4.28
C ILE A 138 5.90 -14.96 -3.98
N ASP A 139 7.23 -14.75 -3.95
CA ASP A 139 8.19 -15.69 -3.37
C ASP A 139 8.39 -15.38 -1.89
N LEU A 140 8.12 -16.37 -1.03
CA LEU A 140 8.25 -16.30 0.42
C LEU A 140 9.52 -16.99 0.94
N GLY A 141 10.39 -17.49 0.06
CA GLY A 141 11.57 -18.26 0.46
C GLY A 141 12.77 -17.42 0.91
N GLY A 142 12.68 -16.09 0.83
CA GLY A 142 13.73 -15.13 1.20
C GLY A 142 13.62 -14.60 2.64
N GLU A 143 14.41 -13.56 2.95
CA GLU A 143 14.26 -12.80 4.22
C GLU A 143 12.95 -12.01 4.24
N ASP A 144 12.56 -11.45 3.10
CA ASP A 144 11.31 -10.74 2.90
C ASP A 144 10.55 -11.31 1.69
N PRO A 145 9.21 -11.25 1.67
CA PRO A 145 8.38 -11.53 0.51
C PRO A 145 8.85 -10.70 -0.67
N GLN A 146 8.91 -11.31 -1.85
CA GLN A 146 9.24 -10.64 -3.09
C GLN A 146 8.15 -10.90 -4.11
N ARG A 147 7.59 -9.84 -4.72
CA ARG A 147 6.72 -10.02 -5.87
C ARG A 147 7.52 -10.53 -7.06
N ILE A 148 6.94 -11.50 -7.73
CA ILE A 148 7.52 -12.14 -8.92
C ILE A 148 6.44 -12.28 -9.99
N ASP A 149 6.88 -12.42 -11.24
CA ASP A 149 5.98 -12.92 -12.28
C ASP A 149 5.66 -14.39 -11.98
N CYS A 150 4.38 -14.80 -12.08
CA CYS A 150 3.93 -16.16 -11.75
C CYS A 150 4.58 -17.30 -12.57
N GLY A 151 5.27 -16.96 -13.67
CA GLY A 151 6.01 -17.94 -14.47
C GLY A 151 7.51 -18.01 -14.15
N GLU A 152 8.00 -17.16 -13.25
CA GLU A 152 9.41 -17.12 -12.86
C GLU A 152 9.70 -18.17 -11.77
N PRO A 153 10.91 -18.74 -11.73
CA PRO A 153 11.29 -19.65 -10.66
C PRO A 153 11.26 -18.98 -9.28
N ALA A 154 10.60 -19.63 -8.32
CA ALA A 154 10.52 -19.21 -6.93
C ALA A 154 11.12 -20.27 -5.99
N VAL A 155 11.59 -19.84 -4.82
CA VAL A 155 11.98 -20.77 -3.75
C VAL A 155 10.74 -21.29 -3.03
N GLN A 156 9.80 -20.41 -2.71
CA GLN A 156 8.47 -20.72 -2.16
C GLN A 156 7.44 -19.77 -2.80
N GLY A 157 7.09 -20.04 -4.04
CA GLY A 157 6.17 -19.21 -4.82
C GLY A 157 4.71 -19.50 -4.50
N GLU A 158 3.93 -18.44 -4.29
CA GLU A 158 2.50 -18.50 -4.00
C GLU A 158 1.74 -17.51 -4.92
N GLU A 159 0.79 -18.01 -5.70
CA GLU A 159 -0.18 -17.22 -6.47
C GLU A 159 -1.41 -16.93 -5.61
N VAL A 160 -1.80 -15.66 -5.46
CA VAL A 160 -3.00 -15.30 -4.70
C VAL A 160 -4.24 -15.47 -5.56
N THR A 161 -5.13 -16.37 -5.18
CA THR A 161 -6.36 -16.65 -5.94
C THR A 161 -7.57 -15.90 -5.40
N GLU A 162 -7.69 -15.80 -4.08
CA GLU A 162 -8.82 -15.17 -3.39
C GLU A 162 -8.38 -14.57 -2.05
N ILE A 163 -9.09 -13.54 -1.59
CA ILE A 163 -8.98 -13.04 -0.21
C ILE A 163 -10.39 -13.05 0.38
N LEU A 164 -10.60 -13.94 1.35
CA LEU A 164 -11.88 -14.15 1.99
C LEU A 164 -11.92 -13.44 3.33
N LEU A 165 -12.82 -12.47 3.46
CA LEU A 165 -13.07 -11.77 4.71
C LEU A 165 -14.08 -12.54 5.57
N ASP A 166 -14.12 -12.22 6.86
CA ASP A 166 -15.05 -12.76 7.84
C ASP A 166 -14.99 -14.29 8.03
N THR A 167 -13.84 -14.90 7.72
CA THR A 167 -13.60 -16.34 7.88
C THR A 167 -12.17 -16.62 8.29
N SER A 168 -11.97 -17.69 9.05
CA SER A 168 -10.66 -18.26 9.35
C SER A 168 -10.56 -19.72 8.89
N ASP A 169 -11.46 -20.14 7.98
CA ASP A 169 -11.50 -21.49 7.42
C ASP A 169 -10.85 -21.51 6.03
N VAL A 170 -9.64 -22.08 5.95
CA VAL A 170 -8.91 -22.22 4.67
C VAL A 170 -9.64 -23.10 3.67
N ASN A 171 -10.53 -23.99 4.13
CA ASN A 171 -11.32 -24.84 3.23
C ASN A 171 -12.47 -24.06 2.56
N ALA A 172 -12.66 -22.78 2.90
CA ALA A 172 -13.61 -21.91 2.22
C ALA A 172 -13.08 -21.38 0.87
N CYS A 173 -11.78 -21.55 0.58
CA CYS A 173 -11.19 -21.26 -0.72
C CYS A 173 -11.91 -22.07 -1.81
N SER A 174 -12.34 -21.39 -2.87
CA SER A 174 -13.15 -22.01 -3.93
C SER A 174 -12.30 -22.63 -5.03
N THR A 175 -11.13 -22.04 -5.29
CA THR A 175 -10.18 -22.49 -6.33
C THR A 175 -8.95 -23.16 -5.76
N SER A 176 -8.43 -22.67 -4.63
CA SER A 176 -7.18 -23.15 -4.05
C SER A 176 -7.37 -24.25 -3.01
N GLU A 177 -6.40 -25.16 -2.95
CA GLU A 177 -6.36 -26.21 -1.92
C GLU A 177 -5.81 -25.71 -0.58
N GLY A 178 -5.20 -24.52 -0.56
CA GLY A 178 -4.53 -23.95 0.60
C GLY A 178 -4.60 -22.43 0.68
N GLY A 179 -3.88 -21.88 1.66
CA GLY A 179 -3.83 -20.46 1.93
C GLY A 179 -3.29 -20.12 3.32
N PHE A 180 -3.17 -18.82 3.57
CA PHE A 180 -2.71 -18.23 4.82
C PHE A 180 -3.91 -17.75 5.64
N VAL A 181 -3.96 -18.15 6.92
CA VAL A 181 -5.11 -17.90 7.80
C VAL A 181 -4.77 -16.90 8.89
N TYR A 182 -5.44 -15.77 8.87
CA TYR A 182 -5.35 -14.69 9.86
C TYR A 182 -6.53 -14.80 10.83
N ARG A 183 -6.32 -15.54 11.93
CA ARG A 183 -7.40 -15.97 12.85
C ARG A 183 -7.91 -14.86 13.75
N GLU A 184 -7.03 -13.96 14.19
CA GLU A 184 -7.41 -12.87 15.09
C GLU A 184 -8.21 -11.81 14.33
N ARG A 185 -7.80 -11.53 13.09
CA ARG A 185 -8.44 -10.56 12.20
C ARG A 185 -9.48 -11.16 11.25
N ASN A 186 -9.69 -12.48 11.35
CA ASN A 186 -10.74 -13.26 10.71
C ASN A 186 -10.79 -13.11 9.17
N PHE A 187 -9.66 -13.34 8.51
CA PHE A 187 -9.61 -13.45 7.06
C PHE A 187 -8.66 -14.57 6.60
N VAL A 188 -8.82 -15.01 5.35
CA VAL A 188 -7.98 -16.01 4.69
C VAL A 188 -7.50 -15.46 3.36
N VAL A 189 -6.21 -15.67 3.07
CA VAL A 189 -5.64 -15.45 1.74
C VAL A 189 -5.46 -16.81 1.09
N CYS A 190 -6.25 -17.11 0.08
CA CYS A 190 -6.18 -18.36 -0.67
C CYS A 190 -5.03 -18.29 -1.67
N THR A 191 -4.18 -19.32 -1.68
CA THR A 191 -3.02 -19.36 -2.58
C THR A 191 -2.82 -20.75 -3.19
N ASP A 192 -2.27 -20.74 -4.39
CA ASP A 192 -1.72 -21.94 -5.03
C ASP A 192 -0.19 -21.84 -5.08
N THR A 193 0.49 -22.90 -4.69
CA THR A 193 1.95 -22.98 -4.84
C THR A 193 2.32 -23.12 -6.32
N ILE A 194 3.28 -22.31 -6.78
CA ILE A 194 3.74 -22.26 -8.18
C ILE A 194 5.18 -22.75 -8.39
#